data_AF-A0A1I1XRQ4-F1
#
_entry.id   AF-A0A1I1XRQ4-F1
#
_cell.length_a   1.000
_cell.length_b   1.000
_cell.length_c   1.000
_cell.angle_alpha   90.00
_cell.angle_beta   90.00
_cell.angle_gamma   90.00
#
_symmetry.space_group_name_H-M   'P 1'
#
loop_
_entity.id
_entity.type
_entity.pdbx_description
1 polymer ?
#
loop_
_entity_poly.entity_id
_entity_poly.type
_entity_poly.pdbx_seq_one_letter_code
_entity_poly.pdbx_strand_id
1 'polypeptide(L)'
;MEDGMIEYQIGGATVRAFPELPGVQEAQSRRISVGAFYDRFGAAKWAILADESPRVRAVVRDASVRAFIDLGNPELPAGLAILQDAGHDIDPVAIISQPVRAEEMP
;
A
#
# COMPACT_ATOMS: atom_id res chain seq x y z
N MET A 1 -21.04 22.77 22.07
CA MET A 1 -20.41 22.07 20.93
C MET A 1 -21.16 20.76 20.82
N GLU A 2 -22.15 20.67 19.92
CA GLU A 2 -22.84 19.45 19.49
C GLU A 2 -24.07 19.91 18.68
N ASP A 3 -23.86 20.28 17.41
CA ASP A 3 -24.98 20.43 16.47
C ASP A 3 -24.48 20.03 15.09
N GLY A 4 -24.72 18.77 14.76
CA GLY A 4 -24.26 18.11 13.55
C GLY A 4 -25.07 16.88 13.24
N MET A 5 -26.34 16.84 13.66
CA MET A 5 -27.28 15.75 13.41
C MET A 5 -28.41 16.30 12.55
N ILE A 6 -28.66 15.67 11.40
CA ILE A 6 -29.73 16.04 10.48
C ILE A 6 -30.91 15.10 10.73
N GLU A 7 -32.09 15.67 10.99
CA GLU A 7 -33.34 14.91 11.10
C GLU A 7 -34.14 15.00 9.80
N TYR A 8 -34.63 13.87 9.30
CA TYR A 8 -35.57 13.85 8.17
C TYR A 8 -36.67 12.80 8.35
N GLN A 9 -37.82 13.03 7.72
CA GLN A 9 -39.00 12.16 7.82
C GLN A 9 -39.06 11.20 6.62
N ILE A 10 -39.16 9.89 6.87
CA ILE A 10 -39.47 8.90 5.84
C ILE A 10 -40.71 8.12 6.26
N GLY A 11 -41.78 8.21 5.47
CA GLY A 11 -43.01 7.42 5.69
C GLY A 11 -43.67 7.62 7.06
N GLY A 12 -43.51 8.80 7.67
CA GLY A 12 -44.03 9.11 9.01
C GLY A 12 -43.12 8.73 10.18
N ALA A 13 -41.91 8.22 9.91
CA ALA A 13 -40.89 7.98 10.92
C ALA A 13 -39.83 9.09 10.90
N THR A 14 -39.47 9.58 12.09
CA THR A 14 -38.33 10.49 12.30
C THR A 14 -37.03 9.70 12.26
N VAL A 15 -36.20 9.96 11.25
CA VAL A 15 -34.84 9.42 11.15
C VAL A 15 -33.86 10.50 11.55
N ARG A 16 -32.98 10.18 12.50
CA ARG A 16 -31.88 11.04 12.92
C ARG A 16 -30.58 10.49 12.32
N ALA A 17 -29.94 11.24 11.43
CA ALA A 17 -28.69 10.84 10.81
C ALA A 17 -27.60 11.87 11.13
N PHE A 18 -26.41 11.40 11.46
CA PHE A 18 -25.23 12.26 11.36
C PHE A 18 -24.91 12.41 9.87
N PRO A 19 -24.62 13.62 9.35
CA PRO A 19 -24.13 13.76 8.00
C PRO A 19 -22.82 12.99 7.94
N GLU A 20 -22.81 11.93 7.14
CA GLU A 20 -21.57 11.31 6.72
C GLU A 20 -20.74 12.41 6.06
N LEU A 21 -19.66 12.83 6.71
CA LEU A 21 -18.73 13.77 6.08
C LEU A 21 -18.29 13.13 4.76
N PRO A 22 -18.50 13.77 3.60
CA PRO A 22 -17.98 13.26 2.34
C PRO A 22 -16.46 13.44 2.38
N GLY A 23 -15.75 12.49 2.98
CA GLY A 23 -14.36 12.75 3.34
C GLY A 23 -13.65 11.70 4.17
N VAL A 24 -14.11 10.45 4.19
CA VAL A 24 -13.21 9.30 4.37
C VAL A 24 -13.72 8.21 3.44
N GLN A 25 -13.49 8.40 2.13
CA GLN A 25 -13.25 7.22 1.31
C GLN A 25 -12.08 6.55 2.05
N GLU A 26 -12.33 5.47 2.80
CA GLU A 26 -11.23 4.68 3.36
C GLU A 26 -10.33 4.44 2.16
N ALA A 27 -9.15 5.09 2.14
CA ALA A 27 -8.22 4.96 1.04
C ALA A 27 -8.03 3.47 0.94
N GLN A 28 -8.63 2.84 -0.08
CA GLN A 28 -8.68 1.39 -0.21
C GLN A 28 -7.24 0.96 -0.02
N SER A 29 -6.96 0.33 1.11
CA SER A 29 -5.58 0.21 1.57
C SER A 29 -4.88 -0.55 0.46
N ARG A 30 -3.97 0.11 -0.27
CA ARG A 30 -3.38 -0.42 -1.51
C ARG A 30 -2.36 -1.48 -1.11
N ARG A 31 -2.87 -2.58 -0.57
CA ARG A 31 -2.12 -3.68 0.02
C ARG A 31 -1.96 -4.76 -1.01
N ILE A 32 -0.75 -5.26 -1.13
CA ILE A 32 -0.42 -6.42 -1.95
C ILE A 32 0.27 -7.48 -1.11
N SER A 33 0.16 -8.74 -1.52
CA SER A 33 0.94 -9.82 -0.95
C SER A 33 2.44 -9.55 -1.13
N VAL A 34 3.25 -10.11 -0.24
CA VAL A 34 4.72 -10.01 -0.33
C VAL A 34 5.23 -10.63 -1.64
N GLY A 35 4.62 -11.72 -2.11
CA GLY A 35 4.95 -12.34 -3.39
C GLY A 35 4.75 -11.39 -4.56
N ALA A 36 3.57 -10.75 -4.62
CA ALA A 36 3.25 -9.77 -5.65
C ALA A 36 4.19 -8.56 -5.61
N PHE A 37 4.61 -8.11 -4.43
CA PHE A 37 5.61 -7.04 -4.31
C PHE A 37 6.93 -7.40 -4.99
N TYR A 38 7.45 -8.61 -4.76
CA TYR A 38 8.65 -9.08 -5.45
C TYR A 38 8.43 -9.26 -6.96
N ASP A 39 7.23 -9.68 -7.39
CA ASP A 39 6.90 -9.84 -8.80
C ASP A 39 6.89 -8.51 -9.56
N ARG A 40 6.56 -7.39 -8.88
CA ARG A 40 6.65 -6.04 -9.46
C ARG A 40 8.08 -5.61 -9.82
N PHE A 41 9.11 -6.28 -9.30
CA PHE A 41 10.50 -6.03 -9.70
C PHE A 41 10.86 -6.63 -11.08
N GLY A 42 10.00 -7.50 -11.64
CA GLY A 42 10.23 -8.09 -12.95
C GLY A 42 11.57 -8.82 -13.05
N ALA A 43 12.37 -8.47 -14.05
CA ALA A 43 13.66 -9.11 -14.31
C ALA A 43 14.70 -8.89 -13.18
N ALA A 44 14.61 -7.78 -12.45
CA ALA A 44 15.53 -7.46 -11.35
C ALA A 44 15.29 -8.33 -10.11
N LYS A 45 14.13 -8.99 -9.99
CA LYS A 45 13.72 -9.77 -8.81
C LYS A 45 14.81 -10.72 -8.32
N TRP A 46 15.34 -11.56 -9.21
CA TRP A 46 16.31 -12.58 -8.81
C TRP A 46 17.67 -12.00 -8.46
N ALA A 47 18.08 -10.91 -9.11
CA ALA A 47 19.31 -10.20 -8.76
C ALA A 47 19.20 -9.58 -7.35
N ILE A 48 18.06 -8.94 -7.03
CA ILE A 48 17.78 -8.39 -5.71
C ILE A 48 17.76 -9.48 -4.63
N LEU A 49 17.10 -10.60 -4.88
CA LEU A 49 17.00 -11.70 -3.92
C LEU A 49 18.34 -12.43 -3.70
N ALA A 50 19.21 -12.43 -4.70
CA ALA A 50 20.55 -13.03 -4.60
C ALA A 50 21.61 -12.08 -4.02
N ASP A 51 21.31 -10.78 -3.89
CA ASP A 51 22.26 -9.79 -3.41
C ASP A 51 22.56 -9.95 -1.91
N GLU A 52 23.83 -10.17 -1.59
CA GLU A 52 24.30 -10.38 -0.22
C GLU A 52 24.65 -9.08 0.53
N SER A 53 24.56 -7.93 -0.13
CA SER A 53 24.84 -6.62 0.46
C SER A 53 24.00 -6.42 1.73
N PRO A 54 24.59 -5.99 2.86
CA PRO A 54 23.85 -5.88 4.13
C PRO A 54 22.58 -5.03 4.05
N ARG A 55 22.61 -3.95 3.25
CA ARG A 55 21.47 -3.05 3.06
C ARG A 55 20.35 -3.69 2.24
N VAL A 56 20.68 -4.35 1.13
CA VAL A 56 19.68 -5.06 0.30
C VAL A 56 19.03 -6.20 1.07
N ARG A 57 19.84 -7.01 1.78
CA ARG A 57 19.31 -8.08 2.65
C ARG A 57 18.39 -7.55 3.75
N ALA A 58 18.67 -6.38 4.31
CA ALA A 58 17.79 -5.78 5.32
C ALA A 58 16.41 -5.46 4.73
N VAL A 59 16.35 -4.86 3.54
CA VAL A 59 15.09 -4.53 2.85
C VAL A 59 14.31 -5.79 2.49
N VAL A 60 14.98 -6.79 1.88
CA VAL A 60 14.35 -8.07 1.52
C VAL A 60 13.80 -8.78 2.76
N ARG A 61 14.56 -8.81 3.88
CA ARG A 61 14.09 -9.45 5.12
C ARG A 61 12.91 -8.70 5.74
N ASP A 62 12.95 -7.37 5.79
CA ASP A 62 11.85 -6.55 6.29
C ASP A 62 10.55 -6.81 5.51
N ALA A 63 10.62 -6.78 4.18
CA ALA A 63 9.45 -7.06 3.34
C ALA A 63 8.94 -8.49 3.53
N SER A 64 9.83 -9.48 3.67
CA SER A 64 9.48 -10.90 3.75
C SER A 64 8.72 -11.32 5.01
N VAL A 65 8.85 -10.56 6.10
CA VAL A 65 8.17 -10.87 7.38
C VAL A 65 6.86 -10.11 7.58
N ARG A 66 6.49 -9.21 6.66
CA ARG A 66 5.23 -8.47 6.71
C ARG A 66 4.07 -9.35 6.24
N ALA A 67 2.90 -9.15 6.82
CA ALA A 67 1.67 -9.81 6.35
C ALA A 67 1.27 -9.36 4.94
N PHE A 68 1.53 -8.10 4.61
CA PHE A 68 1.27 -7.48 3.31
C PHE A 68 2.19 -6.27 3.14
N ILE A 69 2.34 -5.81 1.91
CA ILE A 69 3.02 -4.56 1.58
C ILE A 69 1.96 -3.49 1.31
N ASP A 70 1.99 -2.43 2.11
CA ASP A 70 1.16 -1.25 1.90
C ASP A 70 1.85 -0.28 0.93
N LEU A 71 1.31 -0.16 -0.28
CA LEU A 71 1.83 0.75 -1.31
C LEU A 71 1.60 2.23 -0.96
N GLY A 72 0.77 2.54 0.03
CA GLY A 72 0.61 3.88 0.57
C GLY A 72 1.60 4.23 1.69
N ASN A 73 2.44 3.28 2.13
CA ASN A 73 3.38 3.53 3.22
C ASN A 73 4.44 4.57 2.81
N PRO A 74 4.58 5.71 3.53
CA PRO A 74 5.56 6.75 3.21
C PRO A 74 7.02 6.28 3.31
N GLU A 75 7.30 5.19 4.01
CA GLU A 75 8.65 4.63 4.13
C GLU A 75 9.03 3.67 2.98
N LEU A 76 8.04 3.17 2.22
CA LEU A 76 8.28 2.23 1.12
C LEU A 76 9.26 2.79 0.06
N PRO A 77 9.16 4.06 -0.37
CA PRO A 77 10.14 4.65 -1.31
C PRO A 77 11.58 4.60 -0.80
N ALA A 78 11.80 4.78 0.51
CA ALA A 78 13.14 4.74 1.09
C ALA A 78 13.76 3.33 1.00
N GLY A 79 12.96 2.29 1.23
CA GLY A 79 13.39 0.90 1.02
C GLY A 79 13.74 0.61 -0.45
N LEU A 80 12.95 1.12 -1.40
CA LEU A 80 13.22 0.95 -2.84
C LEU A 80 14.46 1.73 -3.28
N ALA A 81 14.71 2.92 -2.72
CA ALA A 81 15.91 3.70 -3.00
C ALA A 81 17.20 2.96 -2.61
N ILE A 82 17.18 2.16 -1.55
CA ILE A 82 18.32 1.30 -1.16
C ILE A 82 18.64 0.27 -2.25
N LEU A 83 17.60 -0.30 -2.89
CA LEU A 83 17.77 -1.26 -3.97
C LEU A 83 18.34 -0.58 -5.23
N GLN A 84 17.87 0.63 -5.55
CA GLN A 84 18.43 1.43 -6.66
C GLN A 84 19.89 1.83 -6.41
N ASP A 85 20.23 2.28 -5.19
CA ASP A 85 21.61 2.65 -4.80
C ASP A 85 22.58 1.46 -4.90
N ALA A 86 22.09 0.24 -4.67
CA ALA A 86 22.84 -0.99 -4.88
C ALA A 86 23.00 -1.38 -6.37
N GLY A 87 22.42 -0.60 -7.30
CA GLY A 87 22.56 -0.78 -8.74
C GLY A 87 21.49 -1.67 -9.39
N HIS A 88 20.40 -1.99 -8.68
CA HIS A 88 19.29 -2.74 -9.26
C HIS A 88 18.42 -1.84 -10.14
N ASP A 89 18.19 -2.27 -11.38
CA ASP A 89 17.36 -1.56 -12.36
C ASP A 89 15.87 -1.76 -12.04
N ILE A 90 15.37 -0.94 -11.12
CA ILE A 90 13.96 -0.88 -10.75
C ILE A 90 13.43 0.54 -10.89
N ASP A 91 12.12 0.66 -11.13
CA ASP A 91 11.37 1.91 -11.10
C ASP A 91 10.43 1.94 -9.88
N PRO A 92 10.82 2.62 -8.78
CA PRO A 92 10.00 2.73 -7.57
C PRO A 92 8.64 3.37 -7.82
N VAL A 93 8.59 4.35 -8.73
CA VAL A 93 7.33 5.03 -9.06
C VAL A 93 6.41 4.05 -9.76
N ALA A 94 6.89 3.27 -10.73
CA ALA A 94 6.07 2.25 -11.37
C ALA A 94 5.66 1.13 -10.40
N ILE A 95 6.53 0.69 -9.48
CA ILE A 95 6.21 -0.33 -8.47
C ILE A 95 5.08 0.14 -7.55
N ILE A 96 5.11 1.41 -7.12
CA ILE A 96 4.13 1.96 -6.17
C ILE A 96 2.86 2.44 -6.87
N SER A 97 2.94 3.01 -8.07
CA SER A 97 1.81 3.66 -8.74
C SER A 97 0.93 2.69 -9.55
N GLN A 98 1.45 1.51 -9.90
CA GLN A 98 0.67 0.49 -10.59
C GLN A 98 -0.63 0.15 -9.83
N PRO A 99 -1.78 0.09 -10.53
CA PRO A 99 -3.04 -0.39 -9.95
C PRO A 99 -2.85 -1.75 -9.29
N VAL A 100 -3.50 -1.97 -8.14
CA VAL A 100 -3.51 -3.28 -7.49
C VAL A 100 -4.44 -4.21 -8.27
N ARG A 101 -3.94 -5.37 -8.68
CA ARG A 101 -4.70 -6.41 -9.37
C ARG A 101 -5.29 -7.40 -8.37
N ALA A 102 -6.32 -8.12 -8.79
CA ALA A 102 -6.99 -9.10 -7.94
C ALA A 102 -6.02 -10.22 -7.50
N GLU A 103 -5.12 -10.67 -8.37
CA GLU A 103 -4.12 -11.69 -8.04
C GLU A 103 -3.03 -11.22 -7.06
N GLU A 104 -2.93 -9.91 -6.82
CA GLU A 104 -1.93 -9.33 -5.92
C GLU A 104 -2.46 -9.16 -4.50
N MET A 105 -3.76 -9.32 -4.27
CA MET A 105 -4.37 -9.11 -2.96
C MET A 105 -3.82 -10.14 -1.93
N PRO A 106 -3.63 -9.75 -0.65
CA PRO A 106 -3.13 -10.63 0.41
C PRO A 106 -4.03 -11.84 0.69
#